data_AF-A0A348MY78-F1
#
_entry.id   AF-A0A348MY78-F1
#
_cell.length_a   1.000
_cell.length_b   1.000
_cell.length_c   1.000
_cell.angle_alpha   90.00
_cell.angle_beta   90.00
_cell.angle_gamma   90.00
#
_symmetry.space_group_name_H-M   'P 1'
#
loop_
_entity.id
_entity.type
_entity.pdbx_description
1 polymer ?
#
loop_
_entity_poly.entity_id
_entity_poly.type
_entity_poly.pdbx_seq_one_letter_code
_entity_poly.pdbx_strand_id
1 'polypeptide(L)'
;MVESKVPVLYYKHQFEQAELDFYELYNSFVDEDKFKMRCSLRRMTGSHIKRTYCYPQYLLNQSAQASSAAMSNTDPSLLRAGIIRNPPSAKMIEFLSTRDRKASLIYAEELIKKHPALYQQLLNMHKAEQLYLTKKAQHNQKK
;
A
#
# COMPACT_ATOMS: atom_id res chain seq x y z
N MET A 1 -10.35 -25.92 -30.95
CA MET A 1 -9.28 -25.50 -30.03
C MET A 1 -9.86 -24.47 -29.08
N VAL A 2 -10.07 -24.81 -27.80
CA VAL A 2 -10.51 -23.84 -26.80
C VAL A 2 -9.26 -23.11 -26.32
N GLU A 3 -9.02 -21.91 -26.82
CA GLU A 3 -8.01 -21.02 -26.21
C GLU A 3 -8.43 -20.78 -24.76
N SER A 4 -7.74 -21.43 -23.81
CA SER A 4 -7.91 -21.14 -22.39
C SER A 4 -7.45 -19.71 -22.13
N LYS A 5 -8.40 -18.78 -22.08
CA LYS A 5 -8.13 -17.38 -21.76
C LYS A 5 -7.70 -17.29 -20.29
N VAL A 6 -6.45 -16.94 -20.07
CA VAL A 6 -5.92 -16.68 -18.72
C VAL A 6 -6.76 -15.57 -18.05
N PRO A 7 -7.31 -15.80 -16.84
CA PRO A 7 -8.15 -14.82 -16.16
C PRO A 7 -7.41 -13.51 -15.84
N VAL A 8 -8.11 -12.37 -15.84
CA VAL A 8 -7.52 -11.07 -15.46
C VAL A 8 -6.94 -11.10 -14.04
N LEU A 9 -7.55 -11.86 -13.13
CA LEU A 9 -7.07 -12.03 -11.75
C LEU A 9 -5.66 -12.64 -11.67
N TYR A 10 -5.28 -13.49 -12.62
CA TYR A 10 -3.92 -14.04 -12.67
C TYR A 10 -2.89 -12.90 -12.83
N TYR A 11 -3.13 -11.98 -13.77
CA TYR A 11 -2.23 -10.84 -13.99
C TYR A 11 -2.23 -9.87 -12.81
N LYS A 12 -3.36 -9.71 -12.12
CA LYS A 12 -3.44 -8.92 -10.89
C LYS A 12 -2.52 -9.51 -9.81
N HIS A 13 -2.55 -10.83 -9.62
CA HIS A 13 -1.69 -11.49 -8.65
C HIS A 13 -0.21 -11.40 -9.02
N GLN A 14 0.14 -11.53 -10.31
CA GLN A 14 1.51 -11.35 -10.77
C GLN A 14 2.04 -9.93 -10.46
N PHE A 15 1.21 -8.91 -10.67
CA PHE A 15 1.54 -7.54 -10.28
C PHE A 15 1.68 -7.39 -8.75
N GLU A 16 0.75 -7.92 -7.97
CA GLU A 16 0.83 -7.87 -6.50
C GLU A 16 2.07 -8.57 -5.94
N GLN A 17 2.50 -9.69 -6.54
CA GLN A 17 3.74 -10.36 -6.14
C GLN A 17 4.97 -9.50 -6.48
N ALA A 18 5.05 -8.96 -7.70
CA ALA A 18 6.17 -8.11 -8.10
C ALA A 18 6.28 -6.83 -7.24
N GLU A 19 5.15 -6.29 -6.77
CA GLU A 19 5.12 -5.17 -5.82
C GLU A 19 5.67 -5.58 -4.45
N LEU A 20 5.30 -6.75 -3.93
CA LEU A 20 5.82 -7.27 -2.66
C LEU A 20 7.31 -7.55 -2.72
N ASP A 21 7.77 -8.18 -3.80
CA ASP A 21 9.20 -8.45 -4.03
C ASP A 21 10.00 -7.13 -4.04
N PHE A 22 9.48 -6.10 -4.72
CA PHE A 22 10.06 -4.75 -4.71
C PHE A 22 10.14 -4.17 -3.31
N TYR A 23 9.07 -4.24 -2.52
CA TYR A 23 9.07 -3.70 -1.16
C TYR A 23 9.98 -4.48 -0.21
N GLU A 24 10.12 -5.79 -0.38
CA GLU A 24 11.06 -6.60 0.40
C GLU A 24 12.49 -6.17 0.12
N LEU A 25 12.88 -6.08 -1.15
CA LEU A 25 14.21 -5.63 -1.52
C LEU A 25 14.45 -4.17 -1.12
N TYR A 26 13.48 -3.28 -1.35
CA TYR A 26 13.55 -1.88 -0.94
C TYR A 26 13.81 -1.76 0.56
N ASN A 27 13.04 -2.47 1.39
CA ASN A 27 13.20 -2.44 2.84
C ASN A 27 14.55 -2.97 3.32
N SER A 28 15.21 -3.87 2.57
CA SER A 28 16.54 -4.38 2.90
C SER A 28 17.64 -3.32 2.75
N PHE A 29 17.41 -2.28 1.94
CA PHE A 29 18.34 -1.16 1.73
C PHE A 29 17.93 0.12 2.47
N VAL A 30 16.71 0.19 3.01
CA VAL A 30 16.23 1.38 3.70
C VAL A 30 16.82 1.46 5.11
N ASP A 31 17.57 2.53 5.36
CA ASP A 31 18.12 2.84 6.68
C ASP A 31 17.12 3.62 7.55
N GLU A 32 16.26 4.44 6.93
CA GLU A 32 15.26 5.23 7.64
C GLU A 32 13.97 4.44 7.87
N ASP A 33 13.77 3.93 9.09
CA ASP A 33 12.61 3.10 9.44
C ASP A 33 11.25 3.72 9.07
N LYS A 34 11.10 5.04 9.13
CA LYS A 34 9.87 5.74 8.74
C LYS A 34 9.53 5.60 7.24
N PHE A 35 10.50 5.29 6.39
CA PHE A 35 10.31 5.10 4.95
C PHE A 35 10.14 3.63 4.56
N LYS A 36 10.30 2.68 5.50
CA LYS A 36 10.04 1.27 5.24
C LYS A 36 8.57 1.03 4.90
N MET A 37 8.33 0.14 3.95
CA MET A 37 7.02 -0.34 3.56
C MET A 37 6.58 -1.49 4.45
N ARG A 38 5.47 -1.32 5.18
CA ARG A 38 4.90 -2.35 6.04
C ARG A 38 3.72 -3.01 5.35
N CYS A 39 3.91 -4.25 4.95
CA CYS A 39 2.89 -5.10 4.35
C CYS A 39 2.26 -6.01 5.42
N SER A 40 0.93 -6.09 5.42
CA SER A 40 0.20 -6.97 6.35
C SER A 40 -0.99 -7.61 5.65
N LEU A 41 -1.21 -8.90 5.94
CA LEU A 41 -2.36 -9.63 5.45
C LEU A 41 -3.59 -9.27 6.29
N ARG A 42 -4.55 -8.55 5.70
CA ARG A 42 -5.76 -8.10 6.38
C ARG A 42 -7.01 -8.65 5.70
N ARG A 43 -8.06 -8.78 6.49
CA ARG A 43 -9.41 -9.15 6.04
C ARG A 43 -10.30 -7.93 6.22
N MET A 44 -11.00 -7.51 5.17
CA MET A 44 -12.01 -6.46 5.29
C MET A 44 -13.19 -6.98 6.10
N THR A 45 -13.77 -6.13 6.96
CA THR A 45 -14.95 -6.48 7.76
C THR A 45 -16.05 -7.02 6.85
N GLY A 46 -16.58 -8.20 7.19
CA GLY A 46 -17.62 -8.87 6.40
C GLY A 46 -17.14 -9.69 5.18
N SER A 47 -15.86 -9.62 4.78
CA SER A 47 -15.34 -10.43 3.65
C SER A 47 -14.52 -11.62 4.14
N HIS A 48 -14.66 -12.84 3.61
CA HIS A 48 -13.77 -13.97 3.96
C HIS A 48 -12.41 -13.94 3.24
N ILE A 49 -12.21 -12.99 2.33
CA ILE A 49 -11.02 -12.93 1.48
C ILE A 49 -9.94 -12.10 2.18
N LYS A 50 -8.78 -12.70 2.37
CA LYS A 50 -7.58 -12.02 2.88
C LYS A 50 -6.86 -11.31 1.73
N ARG A 51 -6.38 -10.10 1.98
CA ARG A 51 -5.59 -9.31 1.02
C ARG A 51 -4.40 -8.68 1.72
N THR A 52 -3.28 -8.57 1.03
CA THR A 52 -2.11 -7.88 1.55
C THR A 52 -2.28 -6.38 1.33
N TYR A 53 -2.05 -5.60 2.37
CA TYR A 53 -2.04 -4.14 2.30
C TYR A 53 -0.68 -3.64 2.76
N CYS A 54 -0.05 -2.83 1.91
CA CYS A 54 1.25 -2.23 2.17
C CYS A 54 1.08 -0.73 2.38
N TYR A 55 1.64 -0.22 3.47
CA TYR A 55 1.66 1.20 3.78
C TYR A 55 3.05 1.59 4.27
N PRO A 56 3.56 2.78 3.90
CA PRO A 56 4.80 3.26 4.46
C PRO A 56 4.64 3.53 5.96
N GLN A 57 5.70 3.31 6.73
CA GLN A 57 5.69 3.42 8.19
C GLN A 57 5.27 4.81 8.66
N TYR A 58 5.67 5.89 7.97
CA TYR A 58 5.24 7.25 8.33
C TYR A 58 3.71 7.40 8.28
N LEU A 59 3.03 6.79 7.30
CA LEU A 59 1.57 6.88 7.17
C LEU A 59 0.88 6.12 8.31
N LEU A 60 1.44 4.96 8.69
CA LEU A 60 0.96 4.19 9.84
C LEU A 60 1.14 4.98 11.15
N ASN A 61 2.26 5.67 11.30
CA ASN A 61 2.54 6.51 12.46
C ASN A 61 1.54 7.67 12.54
N GLN A 62 1.29 8.37 11.44
CA GLN A 62 0.31 9.46 11.38
C GLN A 62 -1.11 8.96 11.67
N SER A 63 -1.49 7.80 11.11
CA SER A 63 -2.76 7.15 11.41
C SER A 63 -2.89 6.81 12.90
N ALA A 64 -1.83 6.28 13.51
CA ALA A 64 -1.82 5.92 14.93
C ALA A 64 -1.94 7.17 15.81
N GLN A 65 -1.13 8.20 15.56
CA GLN A 65 -1.15 9.46 16.30
C GLN A 65 -2.53 10.14 16.23
N ALA A 66 -3.11 10.23 15.04
CA ALA A 66 -4.44 10.82 14.87
C ALA A 66 -5.54 10.00 15.55
N SER A 67 -5.43 8.66 15.53
CA SER A 67 -6.37 7.78 16.22
C SER A 67 -6.25 7.94 17.73
N SER A 68 -5.04 7.96 18.28
CA SER A 68 -4.79 8.22 19.70
C SER A 68 -5.33 9.58 20.12
N ALA A 69 -5.10 10.64 19.34
CA ALA A 69 -5.63 11.96 19.62
C ALA A 69 -7.17 11.98 19.61
N ALA A 70 -7.82 11.30 18.65
CA ALA A 70 -9.28 11.20 18.62
C ALA A 70 -9.83 10.46 19.85
N MET A 71 -9.17 9.37 20.27
CA MET A 71 -9.55 8.64 21.47
C MET A 71 -9.36 9.48 22.73
N SER A 72 -8.22 10.15 22.91
CA SER A 72 -7.95 10.99 24.09
C SER A 72 -8.90 12.17 24.22
N ASN A 73 -9.41 12.71 23.11
CA ASN A 73 -10.40 13.80 23.10
C ASN A 73 -11.85 13.32 23.23
N THR A 74 -12.08 12.01 23.27
CA THR A 74 -13.42 11.43 23.42
C THR A 74 -13.73 11.25 24.90
N ASP A 75 -14.95 11.61 25.30
CA ASP A 75 -15.42 11.43 26.68
C ASP A 75 -15.32 9.94 27.11
N PRO A 76 -14.86 9.64 28.34
CA PRO A 76 -14.72 8.27 28.81
C PRO A 76 -16.00 7.42 28.75
N SER A 77 -17.19 8.03 28.91
CA SER A 77 -18.47 7.33 28.80
C SER A 77 -18.76 6.88 27.37
N LEU A 78 -18.42 7.71 26.38
CA LEU A 78 -18.56 7.39 24.94
C LEU A 78 -17.54 6.33 24.51
N LEU A 79 -16.29 6.43 24.97
CA LEU A 79 -15.27 5.41 24.72
C LEU A 79 -15.71 4.04 25.24
N ARG A 80 -16.30 3.99 26.45
CA ARG A 80 -16.82 2.75 27.03
C ARG A 80 -17.96 2.15 26.21
N ALA A 81 -18.75 2.98 25.53
CA ALA A 81 -19.78 2.57 24.58
C ALA A 81 -19.25 2.22 23.18
N GLY A 82 -17.93 2.30 22.95
CA GLY A 82 -17.29 2.02 21.66
C GLY A 82 -17.44 3.15 20.63
N ILE A 83 -17.78 4.36 21.06
CA ILE A 83 -17.98 5.53 20.20
C ILE A 83 -16.75 6.43 20.29
N ILE A 84 -16.12 6.72 19.15
CA ILE A 84 -15.01 7.69 19.05
C ILE A 84 -15.55 9.00 18.47
N ARG A 85 -15.30 10.12 19.16
CA ARG A 85 -15.68 11.45 18.67
C ARG A 85 -14.72 11.90 17.57
N ASN A 86 -15.26 12.27 16.42
CA ASN A 86 -14.51 12.77 15.26
C ASN A 86 -13.33 11.85 14.87
N PRO A 87 -13.59 10.58 14.48
CA PRO A 87 -12.54 9.68 14.04
C PRO A 87 -11.78 10.28 12.84
N PRO A 88 -10.45 10.10 12.76
CA PRO A 88 -9.66 10.70 11.69
C PRO A 88 -10.07 10.12 10.33
N SER A 89 -10.28 11.01 9.35
CA SER A 89 -10.54 10.59 7.98
C SER A 89 -9.26 10.21 7.26
N ALA A 90 -9.33 9.30 6.28
CA ALA A 90 -8.17 8.93 5.46
C ALA A 90 -7.54 10.14 4.76
N LYS A 91 -8.35 11.10 4.29
CA LYS A 91 -7.87 12.35 3.68
C LYS A 91 -7.07 13.22 4.64
N MET A 92 -7.50 13.28 5.91
CA MET A 92 -6.76 14.00 6.95
C MET A 92 -5.39 13.35 7.18
N ILE A 93 -5.34 12.02 7.30
CA ILE A 93 -4.07 11.30 7.46
C ILE A 93 -3.14 11.52 6.27
N GLU A 94 -3.67 11.44 5.05
CA GLU A 94 -2.88 11.70 3.83
C GLU A 94 -2.34 13.13 3.82
N PHE A 95 -3.17 14.13 4.16
CA PHE A 95 -2.77 15.52 4.25
C PHE A 95 -1.63 15.70 5.26
N LEU A 96 -1.77 15.17 6.48
CA LEU A 96 -0.74 15.22 7.52
C LEU A 96 0.57 14.53 7.09
N SER A 97 0.47 13.52 6.23
CA SER A 97 1.61 12.75 5.73
C SER A 97 2.26 13.34 4.47
N THR A 98 1.78 14.48 3.96
CA THR A 98 2.24 15.03 2.67
C THR A 98 3.74 15.32 2.65
N ARG A 99 4.28 15.86 3.75
CA ARG A 99 5.71 16.18 3.87
C ARG A 99 6.55 14.90 3.82
N ASP A 100 6.18 13.91 4.63
CA ASP A 100 6.89 12.63 4.69
C ASP A 100 6.79 11.86 3.37
N ARG A 101 5.64 11.92 2.69
CA ARG A 101 5.46 11.37 1.34
C ARG A 101 6.42 11.99 0.33
N LYS A 102 6.57 13.31 0.32
CA LYS A 102 7.52 13.98 -0.58
C LYS A 102 8.96 13.55 -0.27
N ALA A 103 9.32 13.50 1.00
CA ALA A 103 10.65 13.07 1.44
C ALA A 103 10.92 11.60 1.08
N SER A 104 9.94 10.71 1.26
CA SER A 104 10.09 9.28 0.96
C SER A 104 10.26 9.03 -0.53
N LEU A 105 9.60 9.82 -1.39
CA LEU A 105 9.76 9.70 -2.85
C LEU A 105 11.18 10.08 -3.29
N ILE A 106 11.72 11.18 -2.75
CA ILE A 106 13.09 11.61 -3.02
C ILE A 106 14.08 10.55 -2.52
N TYR A 107 13.90 10.07 -1.29
CA TYR A 107 14.73 9.02 -0.69
C TYR A 107 14.71 7.73 -1.54
N ALA A 108 13.53 7.28 -1.96
CA ALA A 108 13.39 6.09 -2.78
C ALA A 108 14.08 6.25 -4.14
N GLU A 109 13.95 7.41 -4.80
CA GLU A 109 14.62 7.69 -6.06
C GLU A 109 16.15 7.63 -5.92
N GLU A 110 16.71 8.22 -4.87
CA GLU A 110 18.14 8.14 -4.58
C GLU A 110 18.61 6.71 -4.31
N LEU A 111 17.82 5.94 -3.57
CA LEU A 111 18.12 4.54 -3.26
C LEU A 111 18.13 3.68 -4.54
N ILE A 112 17.13 3.87 -5.40
CA ILE A 112 17.01 3.16 -6.68
C ILE A 112 18.21 3.48 -7.59
N LYS A 113 18.67 4.73 -7.62
CA LYS A 113 19.88 5.12 -8.39
C LYS A 113 21.15 4.46 -7.87
N LYS A 114 21.25 4.24 -6.56
CA LYS A 114 22.43 3.62 -5.91
C LYS A 114 22.47 2.11 -6.07
N HIS A 115 21.31 1.45 -6.22
CA HIS A 115 21.22 -0.01 -6.23
C HIS A 115 20.59 -0.53 -7.54
N PRO A 116 21.38 -1.01 -8.51
CA PRO A 116 20.87 -1.54 -9.78
C PRO A 116 19.85 -2.67 -9.62
N ALA A 117 19.98 -3.48 -8.58
CA ALA A 117 19.02 -4.55 -8.27
C ALA A 117 17.61 -4.00 -7.96
N LEU A 118 17.51 -2.89 -7.22
CA LEU A 118 16.24 -2.21 -6.97
C LEU A 118 15.65 -1.66 -8.25
N TYR A 119 16.48 -1.04 -9.10
CA TYR A 119 16.03 -0.55 -10.39
C TYR A 119 15.47 -1.66 -11.27
N GLN A 120 16.13 -2.83 -11.32
CA GLN A 120 15.61 -3.98 -12.06
C GLN A 120 14.27 -4.48 -11.51
N GLN A 121 14.10 -4.57 -10.19
CA GLN A 121 12.81 -4.95 -9.62
C GLN A 121 11.71 -3.91 -9.88
N LEU A 122 12.04 -2.61 -9.87
CA LEU A 122 11.10 -1.56 -10.26
C LEU A 122 10.60 -1.75 -11.70
N LEU A 123 11.51 -2.06 -12.63
CA LEU A 123 11.15 -2.35 -14.02
C LEU A 123 10.25 -3.59 -14.14
N ASN A 124 10.55 -4.65 -13.38
CA ASN A 124 9.74 -5.87 -13.37
C ASN A 124 8.32 -5.60 -12.85
N MET A 125 8.21 -4.86 -11.74
CA MET A 125 6.93 -4.42 -11.17
C MET A 125 6.14 -3.59 -12.19
N HIS A 126 6.77 -2.60 -12.83
CA HIS A 126 6.14 -1.77 -13.85
C HIS A 126 5.64 -2.59 -15.05
N LYS A 127 6.45 -3.54 -15.54
CA LYS A 127 6.04 -4.44 -16.64
C LYS A 127 4.82 -5.28 -16.27
N ALA A 128 4.78 -5.81 -15.04
CA ALA A 128 3.63 -6.58 -14.54
C ALA A 128 2.37 -5.70 -14.42
N GLU A 129 2.52 -4.47 -13.94
CA GLU A 129 1.44 -3.48 -13.86
C GLU A 129 0.84 -3.18 -15.24
N GLN A 130 1.66 -2.83 -16.23
CA GLN A 130 1.21 -2.51 -17.58
C GLN A 130 0.48 -3.68 -18.24
N LEU A 131 0.97 -4.91 -18.02
CA LEU A 131 0.31 -6.12 -18.51
C LEU A 131 -1.07 -6.30 -17.86
N TYR A 132 -1.18 -6.15 -16.54
CA TYR A 132 -2.46 -6.22 -15.83
C TYR A 132 -3.44 -5.16 -16.33
N LEU A 133 -3.02 -3.90 -16.43
CA LEU A 133 -3.86 -2.80 -16.91
C LEU A 133 -4.36 -3.04 -18.34
N THR A 134 -3.48 -3.49 -19.23
CA THR A 134 -3.84 -3.83 -20.62
C THR A 134 -4.88 -4.95 -20.67
N LYS A 135 -4.65 -6.05 -19.94
CA LYS A 135 -5.59 -7.19 -19.90
C LYS A 135 -6.92 -6.82 -19.26
N LYS A 136 -6.91 -5.97 -18.24
CA LYS A 136 -8.12 -5.43 -17.60
C LYS A 136 -8.93 -4.55 -18.58
N ALA A 137 -8.27 -3.68 -19.33
CA ALA A 137 -8.92 -2.84 -20.34
C ALA A 137 -9.57 -3.69 -21.45
N GLN A 138 -8.83 -4.67 -21.98
CA GLN A 138 -9.33 -5.61 -22.99
C GLN A 138 -10.54 -6.42 -22.50
N HIS A 139 -10.57 -6.81 -21.23
CA HIS A 139 -11.70 -7.51 -20.63
C HIS A 139 -12.91 -6.59 -20.48
N ASN A 140 -12.71 -5.33 -20.09
CA ASN A 140 -13.79 -4.37 -19.91
C ASN A 140 -14.42 -3.92 -21.25
N GLN A 141 -13.66 -3.89 -22.34
CA GLN A 141 -14.18 -3.60 -23.68
C GLN A 141 -15.01 -4.75 -24.29
N LYS A 142 -14.91 -5.96 -23.72
CA LYS A 142 -15.65 -7.15 -24.16
C LYS A 142 -16.92 -7.40 -23.35
N LYS A 143 -17.22 -6.53 -22.38
CA LYS A 143 -18.44 -6.53 -21.59
C LYS A 143 -19.38 -5.47 -22.13
#